data_AF-A0A7X7LNW1-F1
#
_entry.id   AF-A0A7X7LNW1-F1
#
_cell.length_a   1.000
_cell.length_b   1.000
_cell.length_c   1.000
_cell.angle_alpha   90.00
_cell.angle_beta   90.00
_cell.angle_gamma   90.00
#
_symmetry.space_group_name_H-M   'P 1'
#
loop_
_entity.id
_entity.type
_entity.pdbx_description
1 polymer ?
#
loop_
_entity_poly.entity_id
_entity_poly.type
_entity_poly.pdbx_seq_one_letter_code
_entity_poly.pdbx_strand_id
1 'polypeptide(L)'
;MRNKPVDELFEEFKAIASNTRKSKIEFIFECVHNDGDTIREYLESRDFITKSLARYLEQQKEEIALIDSEIEKMLRYFDYKLTTITGVSIATASKLIAEIGDIRRFPSADKLARYAGIAPIKFSSGGKGKEQSSKQQGNRELHGLFYFLAVSMVTVPKTGKPNQPVFYAYYQRKISEGAKARRNPRRWSASCDGW
;
A
#
# COMPACT_ATOMS: atom_id res chain seq x y z
N MET A 1 34.33 -0.39 -12.07
CA MET A 1 34.64 0.29 -10.79
C MET A 1 36.12 0.27 -10.43
N ARG A 2 36.96 -0.65 -10.96
CA ARG A 2 38.39 -0.62 -10.65
C ARG A 2 39.00 0.73 -11.06
N ASN A 3 39.53 1.44 -10.06
CA ASN A 3 40.33 2.68 -10.13
C ASN A 3 39.61 3.98 -10.53
N LYS A 4 38.27 4.08 -10.46
CA LYS A 4 37.60 5.39 -10.59
C LYS A 4 37.54 6.13 -9.25
N PRO A 5 37.82 7.44 -9.21
CA PRO A 5 37.64 8.24 -7.99
C PRO A 5 36.15 8.34 -7.62
N VAL A 6 35.86 8.45 -6.32
CA VAL A 6 34.50 8.51 -5.76
C VAL A 6 33.67 9.63 -6.40
N ASP A 7 34.30 10.77 -6.71
CA ASP A 7 33.63 11.94 -7.27
C ASP A 7 33.15 11.71 -8.71
N GLU A 8 33.92 11.01 -9.54
CA GLU A 8 33.52 10.67 -10.92
C GLU A 8 32.36 9.66 -10.91
N LEU A 9 32.44 8.68 -10.02
CA LEU A 9 31.39 7.68 -9.84
C LEU A 9 30.10 8.29 -9.28
N PHE A 10 30.22 9.36 -8.49
CA PHE A 10 29.09 10.11 -7.99
C PHE A 10 28.32 10.81 -9.11
N GLU A 11 29.01 11.43 -10.06
CA GLU A 11 28.33 12.04 -11.19
C GLU A 11 27.66 10.99 -12.11
N GLU A 12 28.27 9.82 -12.31
CA GLU A 12 27.64 8.71 -13.04
C GLU A 12 26.36 8.21 -12.36
N PHE A 13 26.40 7.97 -11.04
CA PHE A 13 25.23 7.49 -10.30
C PHE A 13 24.14 8.55 -10.20
N LYS A 14 24.51 9.83 -10.14
CA LYS A 14 23.57 10.94 -10.11
C LYS A 14 22.85 11.12 -11.45
N ALA A 15 23.52 10.82 -12.57
CA ALA A 15 22.89 10.80 -13.89
C ALA A 15 21.78 9.72 -14.00
N ILE A 16 21.95 8.58 -13.30
CA ILE A 16 20.95 7.50 -13.26
C ILE A 16 19.87 7.76 -12.20
N ALA A 17 20.29 8.21 -11.02
CA ALA A 17 19.43 8.45 -9.87
C ALA A 17 19.78 9.78 -9.20
N SER A 18 19.01 10.81 -9.51
CA SER A 18 19.23 12.20 -9.06
C SER A 18 19.23 12.38 -7.53
N ASN A 19 18.59 11.48 -6.78
CA ASN A 19 18.56 11.48 -5.32
C ASN A 19 19.73 10.71 -4.67
N THR A 20 20.77 10.37 -5.45
CA THR A 20 21.96 9.71 -4.91
C THR A 20 22.75 10.67 -4.03
N ARG A 21 23.07 10.24 -2.81
CA ARG A 21 23.90 10.99 -1.86
C ARG A 21 25.34 10.51 -1.94
N LYS A 22 26.29 11.44 -1.81
CA LYS A 22 27.72 11.12 -1.80
C LYS A 22 28.07 10.08 -0.73
N SER A 23 27.48 10.22 0.46
CA SER A 23 27.64 9.26 1.57
C SER A 23 27.24 7.82 1.23
N LYS A 24 26.28 7.62 0.31
CA LYS A 24 25.88 6.28 -0.13
C LYS A 24 26.95 5.64 -1.02
N ILE A 25 27.62 6.44 -1.83
CA ILE A 25 28.68 5.96 -2.73
C ILE A 25 29.94 5.67 -1.94
N GLU A 26 30.30 6.54 -1.00
CA GLU A 26 31.37 6.29 -0.02
C GLU A 26 31.14 4.97 0.71
N PHE A 27 29.91 4.72 1.19
CA PHE A 27 29.54 3.45 1.82
C PHE A 27 29.67 2.24 0.88
N ILE A 28 29.23 2.35 -0.39
CA ILE A 28 29.40 1.27 -1.38
C ILE A 28 30.89 0.98 -1.59
N PHE A 29 31.73 2.03 -1.69
CA PHE A 29 33.18 1.88 -1.80
C PHE A 29 33.78 1.19 -0.59
N GLU A 30 33.39 1.58 0.62
CA GLU A 30 33.82 0.94 1.86
C GLU A 30 33.43 -0.54 1.88
N CYS A 31 32.19 -0.88 1.49
CA CYS A 31 31.76 -2.28 1.37
C CYS A 31 32.61 -3.06 0.36
N VAL A 32 32.85 -2.52 -0.83
CA VAL A 32 33.67 -3.17 -1.88
C VAL A 32 35.12 -3.32 -1.42
N HIS A 33 35.67 -2.33 -0.72
CA HIS A 33 37.02 -2.39 -0.17
C HIS A 33 37.14 -3.46 0.93
N ASN A 34 36.17 -3.52 1.83
CA ASN A 34 36.12 -4.50 2.93
C ASN A 34 35.88 -5.94 2.42
N ASP A 35 35.11 -6.12 1.34
CA ASP A 35 34.88 -7.44 0.72
C ASP A 35 36.15 -8.05 0.10
N GLY A 36 37.16 -7.24 -0.23
CA GLY A 36 38.43 -7.69 -0.79
C GLY A 36 38.32 -8.29 -2.20
N ASP A 37 39.27 -9.16 -2.57
CA ASP A 37 39.27 -9.80 -3.89
C ASP A 37 38.25 -10.94 -3.94
N THR A 38 37.09 -10.65 -4.49
CA THR A 38 35.92 -11.54 -4.56
C THR A 38 35.89 -12.36 -5.85
N ILE A 39 37.05 -12.68 -6.42
CA ILE A 39 37.15 -13.60 -7.55
C ILE A 39 36.63 -14.96 -7.08
N ARG A 40 35.45 -15.33 -7.58
CA ARG A 40 34.79 -16.60 -7.31
C ARG A 40 34.77 -17.43 -8.59
N GLU A 41 34.71 -18.74 -8.45
CA GLU A 41 34.48 -19.62 -9.60
C GLU A 41 33.20 -19.20 -10.34
N TYR A 42 33.27 -19.26 -11.68
CA TYR A 42 32.15 -18.93 -12.58
C TYR A 42 31.65 -17.47 -12.50
N LEU A 43 32.51 -16.52 -12.14
CA LEU A 43 32.14 -15.11 -12.01
C LEU A 43 31.42 -14.57 -13.25
N GLU A 44 31.92 -14.87 -14.46
CA GLU A 44 31.30 -14.41 -15.71
C GLU A 44 29.88 -14.94 -15.90
N SER A 45 29.66 -16.24 -15.64
CA SER A 45 28.34 -16.85 -15.72
C SER A 45 27.38 -16.26 -14.69
N ARG A 46 27.85 -16.01 -13.47
CA ARG A 46 27.04 -15.38 -12.42
C ARG A 46 26.68 -13.95 -12.76
N ASP A 47 27.64 -13.15 -13.20
CA ASP A 47 27.44 -11.78 -13.64
C ASP A 47 26.44 -11.72 -14.79
N PHE A 48 26.54 -12.64 -15.75
CA PHE A 48 25.59 -12.75 -16.84
C PHE A 48 24.17 -13.03 -16.32
N ILE A 49 23.99 -14.01 -15.43
CA ILE A 49 22.69 -14.36 -14.84
C ILE A 49 22.12 -13.17 -14.06
N THR A 50 22.92 -12.54 -13.19
CA THR A 50 22.50 -11.38 -12.39
C THR A 50 22.09 -10.21 -13.27
N LYS A 51 22.90 -9.87 -14.29
CA LYS A 51 22.55 -8.81 -15.26
C LYS A 51 21.30 -9.15 -16.06
N SER A 52 21.10 -10.43 -16.41
CA SER A 52 19.90 -10.88 -17.11
C SER A 52 18.63 -10.70 -16.27
N LEU A 53 18.68 -11.12 -15.00
CA LEU A 53 17.58 -10.92 -14.06
C LEU A 53 17.29 -9.44 -13.81
N ALA A 54 18.32 -8.60 -13.70
CA ALA A 54 18.16 -7.17 -13.54
C ALA A 54 17.42 -6.54 -14.74
N ARG A 55 17.85 -6.87 -15.98
CA ARG A 55 17.15 -6.41 -17.20
C ARG A 55 15.70 -6.87 -17.25
N TYR A 56 15.42 -8.11 -16.83
CA TYR A 56 14.06 -8.63 -16.80
C TYR A 56 13.17 -7.87 -15.80
N LEU A 57 13.70 -7.52 -14.63
CA LEU A 57 12.99 -6.70 -13.65
C LEU A 57 12.73 -5.27 -14.15
N GLU A 58 13.68 -4.68 -14.88
CA GLU A 58 13.49 -3.36 -15.51
C GLU A 58 12.38 -3.40 -16.56
N GLN A 59 12.39 -4.40 -17.43
CA GLN A 59 11.34 -4.59 -18.43
C GLN A 59 9.96 -4.80 -17.78
N GLN A 60 9.87 -5.64 -16.74
CA GLN A 60 8.62 -5.84 -16.01
C GLN A 60 8.08 -4.54 -15.40
N LYS A 61 8.98 -3.68 -14.90
CA LYS A 61 8.59 -2.39 -14.34
C LYS A 61 8.02 -1.46 -15.41
N GLU A 62 8.59 -1.45 -16.61
CA GLU A 62 8.06 -0.67 -17.75
C GLU A 62 6.69 -1.19 -18.18
N GLU A 63 6.52 -2.50 -18.30
CA GLU A 63 5.23 -3.13 -18.63
C GLU A 63 4.15 -2.81 -17.60
N ILE A 64 4.48 -2.88 -16.30
CA ILE A 64 3.55 -2.49 -15.23
C ILE A 64 3.12 -1.03 -15.38
N ALA A 65 4.05 -0.11 -15.70
CA ALA A 65 3.72 1.30 -15.89
C ALA A 65 2.80 1.51 -17.10
N LEU A 66 3.00 0.77 -18.20
CA LEU A 66 2.11 0.80 -19.36
C LEU A 66 0.71 0.30 -18.99
N ILE A 67 0.63 -0.82 -18.27
CA ILE A 67 -0.65 -1.40 -17.80
C ILE A 67 -1.38 -0.41 -16.87
N ASP A 68 -0.67 0.20 -15.91
CA ASP A 68 -1.24 1.20 -15.00
C ASP A 68 -1.81 2.40 -15.77
N SER A 69 -1.13 2.84 -16.83
CA SER A 69 -1.61 3.93 -17.68
C SER A 69 -2.90 3.56 -18.43
N GLU A 70 -3.03 2.30 -18.86
CA GLU A 70 -4.23 1.82 -19.55
C GLU A 70 -5.39 1.64 -18.57
N ILE A 71 -5.12 1.14 -17.36
CA ILE A 71 -6.09 1.10 -16.26
C ILE A 71 -6.59 2.51 -15.96
N GLU A 72 -5.72 3.52 -15.90
CA GLU A 72 -6.15 4.90 -15.65
C GLU A 72 -7.11 5.41 -16.74
N LYS A 73 -6.85 5.10 -18.02
CA LYS A 73 -7.78 5.44 -19.11
C LYS A 73 -9.11 4.71 -18.94
N MET A 74 -9.09 3.43 -18.61
CA MET A 74 -10.30 2.64 -18.37
C MET A 74 -11.14 3.22 -17.22
N LEU A 75 -10.48 3.70 -16.16
CA LEU A 75 -11.15 4.31 -15.03
C LEU A 75 -11.98 5.54 -15.40
N ARG A 76 -11.61 6.28 -16.46
CA ARG A 76 -12.35 7.46 -16.93
C ARG A 76 -13.71 7.12 -17.56
N TYR A 77 -13.93 5.88 -17.99
CA TYR A 77 -15.23 5.44 -18.48
C TYR A 77 -16.22 5.15 -17.35
N PHE A 78 -15.73 4.95 -16.13
CA PHE A 78 -16.59 4.80 -14.97
C PHE A 78 -16.80 6.17 -14.31
N ASP A 79 -18.05 6.52 -14.01
CA ASP A 79 -18.40 7.78 -13.31
C ASP A 79 -18.06 7.74 -11.79
N TYR A 80 -17.00 7.02 -11.42
CA TYR A 80 -16.59 6.85 -10.03
C TYR A 80 -15.51 7.86 -9.64
N LYS A 81 -15.77 8.62 -8.58
CA LYS A 81 -14.83 9.64 -8.04
C LYS A 81 -13.85 9.07 -7.01
N LEU A 82 -13.47 7.80 -7.13
CA LEU A 82 -12.58 7.14 -6.16
C LEU A 82 -11.17 7.75 -6.17
N THR A 83 -10.69 8.15 -7.35
CA THR A 83 -9.35 8.74 -7.54
C THR A 83 -9.23 10.17 -7.03
N THR A 84 -10.35 10.86 -6.75
CA THR A 84 -10.31 12.22 -6.18
C THR A 84 -10.08 12.23 -4.68
N ILE A 85 -10.16 11.07 -4.03
CA ILE A 85 -9.96 10.94 -2.59
C ILE A 85 -8.45 10.88 -2.30
N THR A 86 -7.91 11.89 -1.62
CA THR A 86 -6.49 11.92 -1.22
C THR A 86 -6.16 10.67 -0.38
N GLY A 87 -5.10 9.96 -0.77
CA GLY A 87 -4.69 8.70 -0.13
C GLY A 87 -5.18 7.43 -0.86
N VAL A 88 -5.97 7.57 -1.93
CA VAL A 88 -6.40 6.47 -2.81
C VAL A 88 -5.57 6.48 -4.09
N SER A 89 -4.82 5.39 -4.31
CA SER A 89 -4.07 5.22 -5.55
C SER A 89 -4.96 4.69 -6.68
N ILE A 90 -4.53 4.87 -7.94
CA ILE A 90 -5.18 4.28 -9.12
C ILE A 90 -5.34 2.76 -8.94
N ALA A 91 -4.29 2.07 -8.50
CA ALA A 91 -4.33 0.64 -8.24
C ALA A 91 -5.34 0.25 -7.14
N THR A 92 -5.49 1.07 -6.09
CA THR A 92 -6.49 0.83 -5.04
C THR A 92 -7.90 1.05 -5.58
N ALA A 93 -8.12 2.12 -6.35
CA ALA A 93 -9.41 2.42 -6.96
C ALA A 93 -9.84 1.33 -7.96
N SER A 94 -8.93 0.92 -8.86
CA SER A 94 -9.21 -0.14 -9.83
C SER A 94 -9.49 -1.48 -9.14
N LYS A 95 -8.73 -1.84 -8.10
CA LYS A 95 -8.98 -3.07 -7.34
C LYS A 95 -10.31 -3.01 -6.58
N LEU A 96 -10.69 -1.86 -6.00
CA LEU A 96 -12.01 -1.69 -5.39
C LEU A 96 -13.14 -1.92 -6.40
N ILE A 97 -13.03 -1.35 -7.60
CA ILE A 97 -14.03 -1.52 -8.66
C ILE A 97 -14.09 -2.99 -9.11
N ALA A 98 -12.94 -3.66 -9.25
CA ALA A 98 -12.88 -5.06 -9.64
C ALA A 98 -13.52 -6.00 -8.59
N GLU A 99 -13.25 -5.77 -7.30
CA GLU A 99 -13.80 -6.60 -6.21
C GLU A 99 -15.29 -6.33 -5.92
N ILE A 100 -15.72 -5.07 -6.05
CA ILE A 100 -17.11 -4.68 -5.85
C ILE A 100 -17.96 -5.07 -7.08
N GLY A 101 -17.43 -4.91 -8.28
CA GLY A 101 -18.15 -5.04 -9.54
C GLY A 101 -19.20 -3.93 -9.71
N ASP A 102 -20.40 -4.31 -10.15
CA ASP A 102 -21.53 -3.38 -10.22
C ASP A 102 -21.99 -2.97 -8.81
N ILE A 103 -21.74 -1.72 -8.44
CA ILE A 103 -22.13 -1.16 -7.13
C ILE A 103 -23.65 -1.23 -6.90
N ARG A 104 -24.46 -1.21 -7.96
CA ARG A 104 -25.93 -1.22 -7.89
C ARG A 104 -26.50 -2.54 -7.33
N ARG A 105 -25.68 -3.61 -7.26
CA ARG A 105 -26.08 -4.86 -6.60
C ARG A 105 -26.22 -4.70 -5.08
N PHE A 106 -25.67 -3.63 -4.49
CA PHE A 106 -25.77 -3.34 -3.07
C PHE A 106 -26.81 -2.26 -2.82
N PRO A 107 -27.94 -2.58 -2.18
CA PRO A 107 -29.00 -1.60 -1.91
C PRO A 107 -28.62 -0.59 -0.82
N SER A 108 -27.59 -0.87 -0.01
CA SER A 108 -27.09 0.06 1.01
C SER A 108 -25.61 -0.15 1.31
N ALA A 109 -24.96 0.89 1.85
CA ALA A 109 -23.58 0.84 2.31
C ALA A 109 -23.36 -0.25 3.38
N ASP A 110 -24.34 -0.48 4.25
CA ASP A 110 -24.26 -1.54 5.26
C ASP A 110 -24.18 -2.94 4.63
N LYS A 111 -24.90 -3.17 3.53
CA LYS A 111 -24.82 -4.45 2.80
C LYS A 111 -23.46 -4.64 2.15
N LEU A 112 -22.87 -3.58 1.61
CA LEU A 112 -21.50 -3.61 1.12
C LEU A 112 -20.51 -3.86 2.26
N ALA A 113 -20.66 -3.20 3.41
CA ALA A 113 -19.79 -3.39 4.57
C ALA A 113 -19.88 -4.81 5.13
N ARG A 114 -21.06 -5.44 5.11
CA ARG A 114 -21.24 -6.86 5.44
C ARG A 114 -20.58 -7.77 4.42
N TYR A 115 -20.74 -7.49 3.12
CA TYR A 115 -20.10 -8.24 2.05
C TYR A 115 -18.57 -8.17 2.12
N ALA A 116 -18.03 -6.99 2.44
CA ALA A 116 -16.61 -6.76 2.68
C ALA A 116 -16.10 -7.33 4.02
N GLY A 117 -16.98 -7.91 4.86
CA GLY A 117 -16.59 -8.45 6.17
C GLY A 117 -16.16 -7.40 7.20
N ILE A 118 -16.50 -6.13 6.99
CA ILE A 118 -16.16 -5.01 7.89
C ILE A 118 -17.19 -4.89 9.02
N ALA A 119 -18.47 -5.11 8.68
CA ALA A 119 -19.55 -4.98 9.65
C ALA A 119 -19.48 -6.09 10.73
N PRO A 120 -19.73 -5.77 12.00
CA PRO A 120 -19.78 -6.76 13.08
C PRO A 120 -20.93 -7.75 12.88
N ILE A 121 -20.69 -9.01 13.22
CA ILE A 121 -21.70 -10.08 13.18
C ILE A 121 -22.27 -10.28 14.58
N LYS A 122 -23.59 -10.29 14.68
CA LYS A 122 -24.31 -10.67 15.91
C LYS A 122 -24.50 -12.20 15.92
N PHE A 123 -23.81 -12.89 16.81
CA PHE A 123 -24.12 -14.29 17.13
C PHE A 123 -25.03 -14.33 18.36
N SER A 124 -26.30 -14.69 18.18
CA SER A 124 -27.24 -14.90 19.29
C SER A 124 -27.98 -16.23 19.14
N SER A 125 -27.61 -17.23 19.93
CA SER A 125 -28.34 -18.50 20.05
C SER A 125 -29.10 -18.66 21.38
N GLY A 126 -29.24 -17.60 22.19
CA GLY A 126 -29.95 -17.68 23.47
C GLY A 126 -29.76 -16.48 24.39
N GLY A 127 -30.38 -15.33 24.04
CA GLY A 127 -30.61 -14.22 24.98
C GLY A 127 -29.43 -13.30 25.34
N LYS A 128 -28.17 -13.71 25.13
CA LYS A 128 -26.99 -12.83 25.26
C LYS A 128 -26.12 -12.91 24.01
N GLY A 129 -26.48 -12.13 23.00
CA GLY A 129 -25.73 -12.09 21.74
C GLY A 129 -24.34 -11.47 21.93
N LYS A 130 -23.29 -12.15 21.47
CA LYS A 130 -21.94 -11.57 21.38
C LYS A 130 -21.76 -11.01 19.98
N GLU A 131 -21.44 -9.72 19.88
CA GLU A 131 -20.92 -9.15 18.64
C GLU A 131 -19.48 -9.64 18.44
N GLN A 132 -19.26 -10.35 17.33
CA GLN A 132 -17.95 -10.84 16.93
C GLN A 132 -17.52 -10.18 15.63
N SER A 133 -16.21 -10.00 15.49
CA SER A 133 -15.60 -9.57 14.23
C SER A 133 -15.82 -10.66 13.17
N SER A 134 -16.15 -10.24 11.95
CA SER A 134 -16.44 -11.10 10.79
C SER A 134 -15.21 -11.84 10.23
N LYS A 135 -14.27 -12.28 11.10
CA LYS A 135 -12.95 -12.80 10.73
C LYS A 135 -12.96 -13.96 9.72
N GLN A 136 -14.11 -14.61 9.51
CA GLN A 136 -14.30 -15.74 8.61
C GLN A 136 -15.40 -15.53 7.56
N GLN A 137 -16.07 -14.37 7.52
CA GLN A 137 -17.15 -14.11 6.56
C GLN A 137 -16.91 -12.82 5.77
N GLY A 138 -17.19 -12.86 4.47
CA GLY A 138 -17.02 -11.75 3.55
C GLY A 138 -15.81 -11.88 2.61
N ASN A 139 -15.71 -10.98 1.63
CA ASN A 139 -14.60 -10.91 0.70
C ASN A 139 -13.34 -10.38 1.42
N ARG A 140 -12.33 -11.26 1.58
CA ARG A 140 -11.09 -10.97 2.31
C ARG A 140 -10.19 -9.96 1.58
N GLU A 141 -10.20 -9.97 0.26
CA GLU A 141 -9.46 -8.99 -0.55
C GLU A 141 -10.06 -7.60 -0.34
N LEU A 142 -11.38 -7.49 -0.42
CA LEU A 142 -12.09 -6.24 -0.17
C LEU A 142 -11.90 -5.74 1.27
N HIS A 143 -11.95 -6.63 2.26
CA HIS A 143 -11.61 -6.29 3.64
C HIS A 143 -10.19 -5.71 3.77
N GLY A 144 -9.21 -6.37 3.15
CA GLY A 144 -7.82 -5.92 3.12
C GLY A 144 -7.67 -4.55 2.49
N LEU A 145 -8.34 -4.31 1.36
CA LEU A 145 -8.36 -3.01 0.69
C LEU A 145 -8.88 -1.90 1.61
N PHE A 146 -10.03 -2.11 2.26
CA PHE A 146 -10.58 -1.12 3.18
C PHE A 146 -9.69 -0.89 4.40
N TYR A 147 -9.00 -1.93 4.89
CA TYR A 147 -8.02 -1.78 5.97
C TYR A 147 -6.84 -0.90 5.54
N PHE A 148 -6.20 -1.18 4.40
CA PHE A 148 -5.09 -0.37 3.91
C PHE A 148 -5.52 1.05 3.56
N LEU A 149 -6.72 1.22 3.02
CA LEU A 149 -7.34 2.51 2.76
C LEU A 149 -7.49 3.33 4.06
N ALA A 150 -8.05 2.73 5.10
CA ALA A 150 -8.23 3.38 6.40
C ALA A 150 -6.87 3.78 7.01
N VAL A 151 -5.86 2.91 6.92
CA VAL A 151 -4.49 3.21 7.39
C VAL A 151 -3.90 4.37 6.59
N SER A 152 -4.02 4.38 5.26
CA SER A 152 -3.54 5.45 4.40
C SER A 152 -4.17 6.79 4.78
N MET A 153 -5.48 6.83 5.04
CA MET A 153 -6.20 8.06 5.41
C MET A 153 -5.74 8.67 6.74
N VAL A 154 -5.45 7.84 7.75
CA VAL A 154 -5.04 8.31 9.09
C VAL A 154 -3.52 8.51 9.23
N THR A 155 -2.74 8.07 8.25
CA THR A 155 -1.27 8.20 8.32
C THR A 155 -0.86 9.66 8.22
N VAL A 156 0.07 10.06 9.08
CA VAL A 156 0.72 11.38 9.07
C VAL A 156 2.09 11.23 8.40
N PRO A 157 2.27 11.66 7.14
CA PRO A 157 3.56 11.69 6.49
C PRO A 157 4.56 12.61 7.22
N LYS A 158 5.85 12.48 6.89
CA LYS A 158 6.95 13.29 7.48
C LYS A 158 6.78 14.80 7.32
N THR A 159 5.90 15.24 6.40
CA THR A 159 5.50 16.64 6.22
C THR A 159 4.60 17.17 7.34
N GLY A 160 4.16 16.31 8.27
CA GLY A 160 3.45 16.68 9.51
C GLY A 160 1.93 16.83 9.37
N LYS A 161 1.39 16.86 8.14
CA LYS A 161 -0.06 16.96 7.90
C LYS A 161 -0.64 15.58 7.57
N PRO A 162 -1.73 15.13 8.21
CA PRO A 162 -2.39 13.87 7.86
C PRO A 162 -2.92 13.89 6.42
N ASN A 163 -2.94 12.72 5.77
CA ASN A 163 -3.48 12.59 4.41
C ASN A 163 -4.95 13.03 4.33
N GLN A 164 -5.74 12.74 5.38
CA GLN A 164 -7.10 13.21 5.52
C GLN A 164 -7.39 13.71 6.95
N PRO A 165 -7.45 15.04 7.17
CA PRO A 165 -7.66 15.61 8.50
C PRO A 165 -8.94 15.14 9.20
N VAL A 166 -10.03 14.97 8.45
CA VAL A 166 -11.34 14.56 9.00
C VAL A 166 -11.27 13.14 9.58
N PHE A 167 -10.75 12.17 8.81
CA PHE A 167 -10.60 10.79 9.26
C PHE A 167 -9.58 10.68 10.40
N TYR A 168 -8.52 11.48 10.38
CA TYR A 168 -7.53 11.52 11.44
C TYR A 168 -8.13 12.02 12.77
N ALA A 169 -8.91 13.11 12.73
CA ALA A 169 -9.60 13.63 13.90
C ALA A 169 -10.59 12.61 14.48
N TYR A 170 -11.35 11.92 13.62
CA TYR A 170 -12.22 10.83 14.03
C TYR A 170 -11.44 9.69 14.72
N TYR A 171 -10.32 9.27 14.14
CA TYR A 171 -9.46 8.22 14.68
C TYR A 171 -8.90 8.61 16.06
N GLN A 172 -8.40 9.83 16.21
CA GLN A 172 -7.94 10.37 17.50
C GLN A 172 -9.05 10.41 18.54
N ARG A 173 -10.25 10.87 18.16
CA ARG A 173 -11.43 10.87 19.05
C ARG A 173 -11.74 9.46 19.52
N LYS A 174 -11.76 8.47 18.64
CA LYS A 174 -11.99 7.07 18.99
C LYS A 174 -10.91 6.51 19.93
N ILE A 175 -9.65 6.88 19.74
CA ILE A 175 -8.58 6.53 20.69
C ILE A 175 -8.85 7.15 22.07
N SER A 176 -9.22 8.44 22.13
CA SER A 176 -9.51 9.12 23.41
C SER A 176 -10.74 8.56 24.13
N GLU A 177 -11.72 8.06 23.38
CA GLU A 177 -12.88 7.35 23.93
C GLU A 177 -12.48 6.00 24.55
N GLY A 178 -11.22 5.56 24.43
CA GLY A 178 -10.72 4.32 25.02
C GLY A 178 -10.74 3.12 24.07
N ALA A 179 -10.88 3.36 22.76
CA ALA A 179 -10.61 2.31 21.77
C ALA A 179 -9.11 1.97 21.81
N LYS A 180 -8.74 0.91 22.52
CA LYS A 180 -7.35 0.45 22.56
C LYS A 180 -6.99 -0.18 21.21
N ALA A 181 -5.92 0.33 20.59
CA ALA A 181 -5.40 -0.05 19.26
C ALA A 181 -5.14 -1.57 19.02
N ARG A 182 -5.33 -2.44 20.01
CA ARG A 182 -5.08 -3.89 19.86
C ARG A 182 -5.99 -4.83 20.66
N ARG A 183 -6.93 -4.32 21.47
CA ARG A 183 -7.82 -5.19 22.26
C ARG A 183 -9.21 -4.59 22.26
N ASN A 184 -10.10 -5.30 21.56
CA ASN A 184 -11.55 -5.29 21.72
C ASN A 184 -12.35 -4.48 20.67
N PRO A 185 -12.80 -5.14 19.57
CA PRO A 185 -13.80 -4.59 18.66
C PRO A 185 -15.18 -4.29 19.31
N ARG A 186 -15.38 -4.60 20.59
CA ARG A 186 -16.67 -4.53 21.32
C ARG A 186 -17.24 -3.12 21.55
N ARG A 187 -16.61 -2.06 21.05
CA ARG A 187 -17.09 -0.67 21.24
C ARG A 187 -17.19 0.14 19.96
N TRP A 188 -17.26 -0.55 18.81
CA TRP A 188 -17.55 0.10 17.54
C TRP A 188 -19.06 0.00 17.30
N SER A 189 -19.84 0.80 18.03
CA SER A 189 -21.25 1.02 17.67
C SER A 189 -21.27 1.89 16.42
N ALA A 190 -21.70 1.31 15.30
CA ALA A 190 -22.01 2.02 14.08
C ALA A 190 -23.27 2.86 14.30
N SER A 191 -23.10 4.07 14.85
CA SER A 191 -24.05 5.15 14.60
C SER A 191 -23.59 5.82 13.32
N CYS A 192 -24.21 5.44 12.20
CA CYS A 192 -24.13 6.13 10.92
C CYS A 192 -25.01 7.40 10.93
N ASP A 193 -25.05 8.11 12.06
CA ASP A 193 -25.82 9.35 12.18
C ASP A 193 -24.85 10.51 11.92
N GLY A 194 -24.96 11.09 10.72
CA GLY A 194 -24.26 12.32 10.35
C GLY A 194 -23.02 12.14 9.46
N TRP A 195 -23.15 11.36 8.39
CA TRP A 195 -22.44 11.63 7.13
C TRP A 195 -23.40 12.33 6.17
#